data_AF-A0AAW2X344-F1
#
_entry.id   AF-A0AAW2X344-F1
#
_cell.length_a   1.000
_cell.length_b   1.000
_cell.length_c   1.000
_cell.angle_alpha   90.00
_cell.angle_beta   90.00
_cell.angle_gamma   90.00
#
_symmetry.space_group_name_H-M   'P 1'
#
loop_
_entity.id
_entity.type
_entity.pdbx_description
1 polymer ?
#
loop_
_entity_poly.entity_id
_entity_poly.type
_entity_poly.pdbx_seq_one_letter_code
_entity_poly.pdbx_strand_id
1 'polypeptide(L)'
;MDLVGPDLVWDQAAHDQLPNSEAKKFYDLLQAADEPLYRGCKKLTKLLAMSKFLNIKSEFNMSEACYDRIMSIVKDILPEDANWPNSFYKTKKHLSKLGLAYERIDAWINKCLL
;
A
#
# COMPACT_ATOMS: atom_id res chain seq x y z
N MET A 1 43.12 32.48 -23.71
CA MET A 1 43.49 31.28 -22.95
C MET A 1 44.16 31.80 -21.68
N ASP A 2 43.53 31.89 -20.51
CA ASP A 2 42.27 31.35 -20.04
C ASP A 2 41.63 32.37 -19.09
N LEU A 3 40.34 32.66 -19.29
CA LEU A 3 39.56 33.50 -18.39
C LEU A 3 39.09 32.63 -17.23
N VAL A 4 39.78 32.70 -16.09
CA VAL A 4 39.29 32.16 -14.82
C VAL A 4 38.09 33.02 -14.42
N GLY A 5 36.89 32.56 -14.80
CA GLY A 5 35.63 33.14 -14.35
C GLY A 5 35.50 32.99 -12.84
N PRO A 6 34.93 33.98 -12.13
CA PRO A 6 34.77 33.91 -10.69
C PRO A 6 33.89 32.71 -10.33
N ASP A 7 34.36 31.98 -9.33
CA ASP A 7 33.74 30.81 -8.75
C ASP A 7 32.22 30.97 -8.68
N LEU A 8 31.52 30.12 -9.44
CA LEU A 8 30.14 29.78 -9.19
C LEU A 8 30.10 29.17 -7.79
N VAL A 9 29.97 30.03 -6.79
CA VAL A 9 29.44 29.68 -5.48
C VAL A 9 28.06 29.12 -5.77
N TRP A 10 27.99 27.80 -5.86
CA TRP A 10 26.74 27.07 -5.77
C TRP A 10 26.23 27.30 -4.35
N ASP A 11 25.60 28.44 -4.13
CA ASP A 11 24.79 28.71 -2.96
C ASP A 11 23.53 27.84 -3.11
N GLN A 12 23.74 26.53 -3.03
CA GLN A 12 22.68 25.54 -2.94
C GLN A 12 22.19 25.58 -1.50
N ALA A 13 21.60 26.72 -1.13
CA ALA A 13 20.53 26.71 -0.16
C ALA A 13 19.44 25.83 -0.79
N ALA A 14 19.46 24.55 -0.44
CA ALA A 14 18.31 23.68 -0.54
C ALA A 14 17.17 24.42 0.18
N HIS A 15 16.42 25.19 -0.59
CA HIS A 15 15.17 25.75 -0.14
C HIS A 15 14.27 24.53 0.06
N ASP A 16 14.24 24.01 1.29
CA ASP A 16 13.22 23.10 1.77
C ASP A 16 11.89 23.85 1.66
N GLN A 17 11.35 23.90 0.44
CA GLN A 17 10.01 24.36 0.21
C GLN A 17 9.10 23.33 0.87
N LEU A 18 8.39 23.76 1.90
CA LEU A 18 7.36 22.96 2.54
C LEU A 18 6.45 22.38 1.45
N PRO A 19 6.17 21.07 1.47
CA PRO A 19 5.37 20.45 0.44
C PRO A 19 4.02 21.15 0.35
N ASN A 20 3.61 21.50 -0.87
CA ASN A 20 2.25 21.98 -1.13
C ASN A 20 1.23 20.91 -0.72
N SER A 21 -0.05 21.28 -0.67
CA SER A 21 -1.13 20.41 -0.18
C SER A 21 -1.17 19.05 -0.91
N GLU A 22 -0.94 19.07 -2.22
CA GLU A 22 -0.91 17.89 -3.07
C GLU A 22 0.30 16.99 -2.77
N ALA A 23 1.49 17.57 -2.69
CA ALA A 23 2.72 16.84 -2.35
C ALA A 23 2.62 16.23 -0.95
N LYS A 24 2.06 16.95 0.02
CA LYS A 24 1.84 16.42 1.37
C LYS A 24 0.94 15.19 1.36
N LYS A 25 -0.20 15.24 0.66
CA LYS A 25 -1.10 14.07 0.51
C LYS A 25 -0.39 12.88 -0.12
N PHE A 26 0.47 13.12 -1.11
CA PHE A 26 1.25 12.06 -1.75
C PHE A 26 2.26 11.42 -0.77
N TYR A 27 2.99 12.23 -0.01
CA TYR A 27 3.91 11.71 1.02
C TYR A 27 3.18 10.96 2.15
N ASP A 28 2.01 11.44 2.56
CA ASP A 28 1.17 10.75 3.55
C ASP A 28 0.74 9.35 3.03
N LEU A 29 0.41 9.24 1.73
CA LEU A 29 0.09 7.96 1.08
C LEU A 29 1.29 7.02 1.03
N LEU A 30 2.47 7.53 0.66
CA LEU A 30 3.71 6.75 0.65
C LEU A 30 4.04 6.22 2.05
N GLN A 31 3.95 7.08 3.06
CA GLN A 31 4.19 6.68 4.45
C GLN A 31 3.22 5.59 4.91
N ALA A 32 1.94 5.69 4.51
CA ALA A 32 0.94 4.68 4.82
C ALA A 32 1.15 3.36 4.06
N ALA A 33 1.67 3.41 2.83
CA ALA A 33 2.02 2.23 2.05
C ALA A 33 3.24 1.47 2.61
N ASP A 34 4.22 2.22 3.14
CA ASP A 34 5.44 1.69 3.76
C ASP A 34 5.26 1.30 5.24
N GLU A 35 4.06 1.46 5.80
CA GLU A 35 3.78 1.07 7.18
C GLU A 35 4.12 -0.43 7.40
N PRO A 36 4.98 -0.77 8.37
CA PRO A 36 5.30 -2.15 8.67
C PRO A 36 4.05 -2.91 9.15
N LEU A 37 4.01 -4.23 8.95
CA LEU A 37 2.87 -5.05 9.34
C LEU A 37 2.53 -4.95 10.84
N TYR A 38 3.56 -4.85 11.66
CA TYR A 38 3.54 -4.63 13.11
C TYR A 38 4.84 -3.94 13.53
N ARG A 39 4.94 -3.42 14.75
CA ARG A 39 6.13 -2.68 15.20
C ARG A 39 7.38 -3.56 15.12
N GLY A 40 8.40 -3.09 14.39
CA GLY A 40 9.66 -3.81 14.22
C GLY A 40 9.68 -4.85 13.10
N CYS A 41 8.57 -5.05 12.38
CA CYS A 41 8.56 -5.90 11.19
C CYS A 41 9.36 -5.25 10.05
N LYS A 42 10.52 -5.83 9.70
CA LYS A 42 11.37 -5.33 8.60
C LYS A 42 11.14 -6.03 7.26
N LYS A 43 10.41 -7.14 7.26
CA LYS A 43 10.25 -8.02 6.09
C LYS A 43 8.98 -7.77 5.29
N LEU A 44 7.92 -7.28 5.95
CA LEU A 44 6.62 -7.07 5.33
C LEU A 44 6.01 -5.74 5.76
N THR A 45 5.57 -4.97 4.77
CA THR A 45 4.64 -3.87 4.96
C THR A 45 3.21 -4.41 5.04
N LYS A 46 2.33 -3.65 5.69
CA LYS A 46 0.91 -3.99 5.82
C LYS A 46 0.25 -4.08 4.45
N LEU A 47 0.55 -3.11 3.58
CA LEU A 47 0.07 -3.07 2.20
C LEU A 47 0.45 -4.34 1.43
N LEU A 48 1.72 -4.73 1.48
CA LEU A 48 2.22 -5.92 0.78
C LEU A 48 1.52 -7.19 1.25
N ALA A 49 1.32 -7.34 2.56
CA ALA A 49 0.63 -8.48 3.13
C ALA A 49 -0.83 -8.55 2.63
N MET A 50 -1.59 -7.45 2.72
CA MET A 50 -2.97 -7.39 2.24
C MET A 50 -3.10 -7.69 0.74
N SER A 51 -2.18 -7.13 -0.07
CA SER A 51 -2.13 -7.36 -1.52
C SER A 51 -1.94 -8.84 -1.84
N LYS A 52 -1.01 -9.53 -1.14
CA LYS A 52 -0.81 -10.98 -1.31
C LYS A 52 -2.06 -11.79 -0.97
N PHE A 53 -2.76 -11.46 0.11
CA PHE A 53 -4.02 -12.15 0.45
C PHE A 53 -5.10 -11.94 -0.60
N LEU A 54 -5.23 -10.72 -1.13
CA LEU A 54 -6.19 -10.46 -2.21
C LEU A 54 -5.80 -11.19 -3.49
N ASN A 55 -4.52 -11.29 -3.81
CA ASN A 55 -4.05 -12.07 -4.95
C ASN A 55 -4.44 -13.55 -4.81
N ILE A 56 -4.15 -14.15 -3.65
CA ILE A 56 -4.55 -15.55 -3.34
C ILE A 56 -6.07 -15.71 -3.44
N LYS A 57 -6.85 -14.74 -2.93
CA LYS A 57 -8.31 -14.81 -3.04
C LYS A 57 -8.77 -14.88 -4.50
N SER A 58 -8.23 -14.02 -5.36
CA SER A 58 -8.58 -13.95 -6.77
C SER A 58 -8.09 -15.18 -7.54
N GLU A 59 -6.85 -15.62 -7.28
CA GLU A 59 -6.21 -16.75 -7.96
C GLU A 59 -6.93 -18.08 -7.69
N PHE A 60 -7.35 -18.31 -6.44
CA PHE A 60 -8.02 -19.55 -6.03
C PHE A 60 -9.54 -19.42 -5.96
N ASN A 61 -10.10 -18.31 -6.45
CA ASN A 61 -11.52 -17.98 -6.39
C ASN A 61 -12.13 -18.21 -4.98
N MET A 62 -11.36 -17.87 -3.95
CA MET A 62 -11.68 -18.15 -2.56
C MET A 62 -12.94 -17.36 -2.15
N SER A 63 -13.87 -18.01 -1.46
CA SER A 63 -15.07 -17.34 -0.95
C SER A 63 -14.73 -16.23 0.05
N GLU A 64 -15.59 -15.23 0.20
CA GLU A 64 -15.39 -14.18 1.21
C GLU A 64 -15.37 -14.76 2.63
N ALA A 65 -16.22 -15.74 2.93
CA ALA A 65 -16.23 -16.42 4.22
C ALA A 65 -14.91 -17.14 4.53
N CYS A 66 -14.29 -17.78 3.54
CA CYS A 66 -12.98 -18.42 3.70
C CYS A 66 -11.88 -17.38 3.96
N TYR A 67 -11.89 -16.31 3.16
CA TYR A 67 -10.97 -15.18 3.33
C TYR A 67 -11.05 -14.59 4.74
N ASP A 68 -12.26 -14.29 5.21
CA ASP A 68 -12.50 -13.68 6.52
C ASP A 68 -12.01 -14.58 7.66
N ARG A 69 -12.21 -15.91 7.55
CA ARG A 69 -11.68 -16.87 8.53
C ARG A 69 -10.15 -16.87 8.57
N ILE A 70 -9.49 -16.88 7.41
CA ILE A 70 -8.03 -16.82 7.33
C ILE A 70 -7.52 -15.51 7.94
N MET A 71 -8.15 -14.39 7.62
CA MET A 71 -7.76 -13.08 8.16
C MET A 71 -7.93 -13.00 9.67
N SER A 72 -8.95 -13.66 10.23
CA SER A 72 -9.12 -13.79 11.68
C SER A 72 -7.98 -14.57 12.31
N ILE A 73 -7.62 -15.73 11.74
CA ILE A 73 -6.50 -16.56 12.23
C ILE A 73 -5.19 -15.78 12.18
N VAL A 74 -4.92 -15.08 11.07
CA VAL A 74 -3.73 -14.24 10.94
C VAL A 74 -3.71 -13.14 12.00
N LYS A 75 -4.86 -12.52 12.29
CA LYS A 75 -4.96 -11.53 13.36
C LYS A 75 -4.59 -12.10 14.73
N ASP A 76 -4.99 -13.34 15.02
CA ASP A 76 -4.72 -14.01 16.30
C ASP A 76 -3.24 -14.41 16.44
N ILE A 77 -2.52 -14.60 15.33
CA ILE A 77 -1.08 -14.91 15.31
C ILE A 77 -0.23 -13.63 15.39
N LEU A 78 -0.76 -12.52 14.90
CA LEU A 78 -0.05 -11.25 14.92
C LEU A 78 0.00 -10.65 16.34
N PRO A 79 1.05 -9.87 16.65
CA PRO A 79 1.09 -9.08 17.87
C PRO A 79 -0.14 -8.15 18.00
N GLU A 80 -0.55 -7.83 19.23
CA GLU A 80 -1.72 -6.98 19.48
C GLU A 80 -1.61 -5.57 18.87
N ASP A 81 -0.39 -5.07 18.68
CA ASP A 81 -0.14 -3.77 18.04
C ASP A 81 -0.31 -3.80 16.50
N ALA A 82 -0.47 -4.98 15.90
CA ALA A 82 -0.72 -5.12 14.48
C ALA A 82 -2.14 -4.69 14.11
N ASN A 83 -2.26 -3.54 13.45
CA ASN A 83 -3.54 -3.05 12.92
C ASN A 83 -3.94 -3.81 11.64
N TRP A 84 -4.37 -5.06 11.81
CA TRP A 84 -4.71 -6.01 10.75
C TRP A 84 -6.23 -6.09 10.48
N PRO A 85 -6.69 -6.05 9.22
CA PRO A 85 -8.10 -6.18 8.88
C PRO A 85 -8.58 -7.62 9.10
N ASN A 86 -9.82 -7.79 9.56
CA ASN A 86 -10.41 -9.11 9.82
C ASN A 86 -11.44 -9.55 8.78
N SER A 87 -11.54 -8.82 7.66
CA SER A 87 -12.46 -9.16 6.57
C SER A 87 -11.99 -8.65 5.23
N PHE A 88 -12.52 -9.24 4.17
CA PHE A 88 -12.32 -8.82 2.79
C PHE A 88 -12.74 -7.37 2.57
N TYR A 89 -13.91 -6.98 3.09
CA TYR A 89 -14.40 -5.61 2.97
C TYR A 89 -13.46 -4.60 3.66
N LYS A 90 -13.01 -4.89 4.89
CA LYS A 90 -12.07 -4.00 5.59
C LYS A 90 -10.72 -3.94 4.89
N THR A 91 -10.26 -5.05 4.33
CA THR A 91 -9.02 -5.09 3.54
C THR A 91 -9.13 -4.22 2.30
N LYS A 92 -10.20 -4.37 1.52
CA LYS A 92 -10.50 -3.50 0.38
C LYS A 92 -10.58 -2.03 0.77
N LYS A 93 -11.32 -1.71 1.83
CA LYS A 93 -11.45 -0.34 2.34
C LYS A 93 -10.10 0.25 2.75
N HIS A 94 -9.21 -0.57 3.30
CA HIS A 94 -7.86 -0.14 3.64
C HIS A 94 -7.06 0.23 2.38
N LEU A 95 -7.08 -0.62 1.36
CA LEU A 95 -6.39 -0.36 0.10
C LEU A 95 -6.98 0.81 -0.69
N SER A 96 -8.30 0.99 -0.68
CA SER A 96 -8.94 2.13 -1.36
C SER A 96 -8.54 3.48 -0.75
N LYS A 97 -8.26 3.54 0.56
CA LYS A 97 -7.69 4.75 1.19
C LYS A 97 -6.30 5.09 0.66
N LEU A 98 -5.57 4.10 0.17
CA LEU A 98 -4.25 4.26 -0.44
C LEU A 98 -4.32 4.57 -1.94
N GLY A 99 -5.52 4.83 -2.49
CA GLY A 99 -5.73 5.03 -3.93
C GLY A 99 -5.74 3.74 -4.73
N LEU A 100 -5.62 2.58 -4.08
CA LEU A 100 -5.67 1.25 -4.71
C LEU A 100 -7.13 0.76 -4.74
N ALA A 101 -7.97 1.50 -5.45
CA ALA A 101 -9.37 1.14 -5.64
C ALA A 101 -9.46 -0.26 -6.24
N TYR A 102 -10.23 -1.15 -5.58
CA TYR A 102 -10.48 -2.48 -6.11
C TYR A 102 -11.68 -2.41 -7.04
N GLU A 103 -11.46 -2.69 -8.33
CA GLU A 103 -12.52 -2.85 -9.31
C GLU A 103 -12.76 -4.34 -9.57
N ARG A 104 -14.03 -4.76 -9.55
CA ARG A 104 -14.40 -6.08 -10.05
C ARG A 104 -14.48 -5.98 -11.57
N ILE A 105 -13.57 -6.67 -12.26
CA ILE A 105 -13.71 -6.88 -13.69
C ILE A 105 -14.70 -8.02 -13.88
N ASP A 106 -15.98 -7.67 -14.08
CA ASP A 106 -17.02 -8.64 -14.39
C ASP A 106 -16.84 -9.08 -15.86
N ALA A 107 -16.14 -10.20 -16.08
CA ALA A 107 -15.85 -10.73 -17.42
C ALA A 107 -17.06 -11.41 -18.11
N TRP A 108 -18.30 -11.04 -17.76
CA TRP A 108 -19.50 -11.64 -18.34
C TRP A 108 -20.01 -10.83 -19.54
N ILE A 109 -19.30 -10.88 -20.67
CA ILE A 109 -19.89 -10.51 -21.97
C ILE A 109 -19.62 -11.54 -23.07
N ASN A 110 -18.60 -12.40 -22.96
CA ASN A 110 -18.34 -13.42 -23.98
C ASN A 110 -18.17 -14.80 -23.35
N LYS A 111 -19.14 -15.68 -23.62
CA LYS A 111 -19.21 -17.10 -23.29
C LYS A 111 -17.83 -17.79 -23.25
N CYS A 112 -17.22 -17.90 -22.08
CA CYS A 112 -16.27 -18.97 -21.80
C CYS A 112 -16.78 -19.74 -20.59
N LEU A 113 -17.13 -20.99 -20.86
CA LEU A 113 -17.20 -22.05 -19.85
C LEU A 113 -15.89 -22.06 -19.06
N LEU A 114 -16.00 -22.24 -17.73
CA LEU A 114 -14.89 -22.63 -16.86
C LEU A 114 -14.29 -23.97 -17.31
#